data_AF-A0A9W6YTM9-F1
#
_entry.id   AF-A0A9W6YTM9-F1
#
_cell.length_a   1.000
_cell.length_b   1.000
_cell.length_c   1.000
_cell.angle_alpha   90.00
_cell.angle_beta   90.00
_cell.angle_gamma   90.00
#
_symmetry.space_group_name_H-M   'P 1'
#
loop_
_entity.id
_entity.type
_entity.pdbx_description
1 polymer ?
#
loop_
_entity_poly.entity_id
_entity_poly.type
_entity_poly.pdbx_seq_one_letter_code
_entity_poly.pdbx_strand_id
1 'polypeptide(L)'
;MIRPFLDQDSRRRLMELIRINHGLLVALGVSHPSLERVKALCDQLHIGETKLTGAGGGGCAITLLDEDMLTDVRFAELKKKFDTEGFETFKTTLGGKGVGLLTPTDAELIGILTTEDFKAFKNRDQIEDSIGCSSVDAWRYW
;
A
#
# COMPACT_ATOMS: atom_id res chain seq x y z
N MET A 1 -10.85 -10.07 3.57
CA MET A 1 -9.73 -9.68 2.70
C MET A 1 -9.18 -10.96 2.08
N ILE A 2 -9.16 -11.11 0.74
CA ILE A 2 -8.54 -12.28 0.10
C ILE A 2 -7.04 -12.05 0.23
N ARG A 3 -6.34 -12.83 1.04
CA ARG A 3 -4.87 -12.89 0.96
C ARG A 3 -4.57 -13.73 -0.28
N PRO A 4 -4.01 -13.18 -1.36
CA PRO A 4 -3.51 -14.03 -2.43
C PRO A 4 -2.47 -14.95 -1.80
N PHE A 5 -2.76 -16.25 -1.81
CA PHE A 5 -1.85 -17.25 -1.30
C PHE A 5 -0.76 -17.43 -2.36
N LEU A 6 0.31 -16.67 -2.23
CA LEU A 6 1.54 -16.96 -2.96
C LEU A 6 2.30 -17.98 -2.13
N ASP A 7 2.51 -19.17 -2.68
CA ASP A 7 3.51 -20.08 -2.14
C ASP A 7 4.91 -19.44 -2.22
N GLN A 8 5.88 -20.04 -1.52
CA GLN A 8 7.23 -19.48 -1.42
C GLN A 8 7.92 -19.32 -2.79
N ASP A 9 7.66 -20.22 -3.74
CA ASP A 9 8.25 -20.16 -5.08
C ASP A 9 7.63 -19.03 -5.91
N SER A 10 6.30 -18.93 -5.90
CA SER A 10 5.55 -17.85 -6.54
C SER A 10 5.96 -16.48 -5.98
N ARG A 11 6.14 -16.39 -4.66
CA ARG A 11 6.61 -15.17 -3.98
C ARG A 11 8.03 -14.80 -4.41
N ARG A 12 8.96 -15.76 -4.38
CA ARG A 12 10.35 -15.57 -4.82
C ARG A 12 10.42 -15.13 -6.28
N ARG A 13 9.60 -15.73 -7.14
CA ARG A 13 9.53 -15.36 -8.55
C ARG A 13 8.96 -13.96 -8.75
N LEU A 14 7.95 -13.56 -7.98
CA LEU A 14 7.42 -12.20 -8.02
C LEU A 14 8.48 -11.15 -7.60
N MET A 15 9.23 -11.44 -6.54
CA MET A 15 10.37 -10.60 -6.11
C MET A 15 11.40 -10.42 -7.23
N GLU A 16 11.81 -11.52 -7.88
CA GLU A 16 12.72 -11.47 -9.02
C GLU A 16 12.16 -10.62 -10.17
N LEU A 17 10.87 -10.78 -10.50
CA LEU A 17 10.21 -10.00 -11.54
C LEU A 17 10.12 -8.50 -11.18
N ILE A 18 9.91 -8.16 -9.91
CA ILE A 18 9.92 -6.76 -9.44
C ILE A 18 11.29 -6.14 -9.69
N ARG A 19 12.37 -6.85 -9.33
CA ARG A 19 13.75 -6.40 -9.53
C ARG A 19 14.08 -6.22 -11.02
N ILE A 20 13.76 -7.23 -11.84
CA ILE A 20 14.00 -7.19 -13.29
C ILE A 20 13.22 -6.02 -13.91
N ASN A 21 11.94 -5.87 -13.57
CA ASN A 21 11.10 -4.81 -14.11
C ASN A 21 11.64 -3.42 -13.75
N HIS A 22 12.12 -3.22 -12.53
CA HIS A 22 12.74 -1.94 -12.19
C HIS A 22 13.98 -1.66 -13.03
N GLY A 23 14.86 -2.65 -13.23
CA GLY A 23 16.02 -2.50 -14.12
C GLY A 23 15.63 -2.14 -15.56
N LEU A 24 14.55 -2.74 -16.08
CA LEU A 24 14.00 -2.39 -17.40
C LEU A 24 13.46 -0.96 -17.43
N LEU A 25 12.77 -0.51 -16.39
CA LEU A 25 12.24 0.86 -16.29
C LEU A 25 13.37 1.91 -16.20
N VAL A 26 14.46 1.59 -15.50
CA VAL A 26 15.69 2.41 -15.52
C VAL A 26 16.26 2.49 -16.93
N ALA A 27 16.36 1.35 -17.64
CA ALA A 27 16.86 1.32 -19.02
C ALA A 27 15.98 2.09 -20.01
N LEU A 28 14.67 2.19 -19.75
CA LEU A 28 13.74 3.04 -20.51
C LEU A 28 13.89 4.54 -20.22
N GLY A 29 14.74 4.93 -19.27
CA GLY A 29 14.99 6.33 -18.92
C GLY A 29 13.89 6.98 -18.08
N VAL A 30 12.99 6.18 -17.49
CA VAL A 30 11.85 6.70 -16.69
C VAL A 30 12.11 6.66 -15.18
N SER A 31 13.31 6.32 -14.73
CA SER A 31 13.63 6.41 -13.29
C SER A 31 13.96 7.85 -12.85
N HIS A 32 14.25 8.03 -11.57
CA HIS A 32 14.56 9.31 -10.95
C HIS A 32 15.46 9.10 -9.72
N PRO A 33 16.40 10.02 -9.40
CA PRO A 33 17.28 9.88 -8.22
C PRO A 33 16.55 9.58 -6.91
N SER A 34 15.36 10.14 -6.70
CA SER A 34 14.54 9.85 -5.51
C SER A 34 14.05 8.39 -5.47
N LEU A 35 13.69 7.81 -6.62
CA LEU A 35 13.25 6.42 -6.71
C LEU A 35 14.43 5.46 -6.48
N GLU A 36 15.58 5.77 -7.07
CA GLU A 36 16.82 5.03 -6.84
C GLU A 36 17.23 5.10 -5.37
N ARG A 37 17.02 6.25 -4.70
CA ARG A 37 17.28 6.40 -3.27
C ARG A 37 16.39 5.50 -2.42
N VAL A 38 15.08 5.48 -2.71
CA VAL A 38 14.12 4.59 -2.02
C VAL A 38 14.53 3.13 -2.20
N LYS A 39 14.83 2.70 -3.42
CA LYS A 39 15.30 1.35 -3.70
C LYS A 39 16.59 1.02 -2.96
N ALA A 40 17.60 1.90 -3.02
CA ALA A 40 18.89 1.67 -2.38
C ALA A 40 18.75 1.47 -0.86
N LEU A 41 17.87 2.23 -0.20
CA LEU A 41 17.60 2.07 1.23
C LEU A 41 16.93 0.72 1.55
N CYS A 42 15.97 0.30 0.73
CA CYS A 42 15.34 -1.02 0.87
C CYS A 42 16.35 -2.17 0.66
N ASP A 43 17.22 -2.06 -0.34
CA ASP A 43 18.25 -3.06 -0.64
C ASP A 43 19.27 -3.16 0.50
N GLN A 44 19.78 -2.01 0.98
CA GLN A 44 20.78 -1.95 2.06
C GLN A 44 20.29 -2.56 3.37
N LEU A 45 18.99 -2.42 3.65
CA LEU A 45 18.37 -2.96 4.85
C LEU A 45 17.78 -4.36 4.62
N HIS A 46 17.92 -4.92 3.41
CA HIS A 46 17.36 -6.21 3.01
C HIS A 46 15.87 -6.33 3.39
N ILE A 47 15.08 -5.33 2.99
CA ILE A 47 13.65 -5.21 3.30
C ILE A 47 12.79 -6.01 2.31
N GLY A 48 13.27 -6.19 1.09
CA GLY A 48 12.58 -6.84 0.00
C GLY A 48 12.82 -6.11 -1.33
N GLU A 49 12.10 -6.49 -2.38
CA GLU A 49 12.34 -5.95 -3.72
C GLU A 49 11.46 -4.74 -4.01
N THR A 50 12.07 -3.70 -4.59
CA THR A 50 11.44 -2.40 -4.84
C THR A 50 11.46 -2.06 -6.33
N LYS A 51 10.35 -1.50 -6.81
CA LYS A 51 10.25 -0.88 -8.14
C LYS A 51 9.48 0.43 -8.09
N LEU A 52 9.78 1.36 -9.00
CA LEU A 52 8.92 2.52 -9.26
C LEU A 52 7.53 2.08 -9.74
N THR A 53 6.49 2.89 -9.54
CA THR A 53 5.13 2.63 -10.03
C THR A 53 4.54 3.86 -10.72
N GLY A 54 3.62 3.64 -11.67
CA GLY A 54 3.08 4.70 -12.53
C GLY A 54 4.02 5.09 -13.67
N ALA A 55 4.04 6.38 -14.01
CA ALA A 55 4.77 6.90 -15.16
C ALA A 55 6.31 6.93 -14.99
N GLY A 56 6.80 6.99 -13.76
CA GLY A 56 8.21 7.25 -13.46
C GLY A 56 8.51 8.74 -13.31
N GLY A 57 9.80 9.12 -13.38
CA GLY A 57 10.27 10.50 -13.20
C GLY A 57 10.18 11.02 -11.75
N GLY A 58 9.94 10.12 -10.79
CA GLY A 58 9.71 10.43 -9.39
C GLY A 58 8.44 9.77 -8.89
N GLY A 59 7.72 10.43 -7.97
CA GLY A 59 6.46 9.92 -7.45
C GLY A 59 6.65 8.73 -6.52
N CYS A 60 5.86 7.67 -6.73
CA CYS A 60 5.78 6.55 -5.81
C CYS A 60 6.64 5.36 -6.26
N ALA A 61 7.18 4.64 -5.27
CA ALA A 61 7.71 3.30 -5.42
C ALA A 61 6.85 2.31 -4.64
N ILE A 62 6.91 1.05 -5.02
CA ILE A 62 6.33 -0.06 -4.26
C ILE A 62 7.43 -1.04 -3.90
N THR A 63 7.44 -1.43 -2.62
CA THR A 63 8.32 -2.46 -2.07
C THR A 63 7.48 -3.64 -1.65
N LEU A 64 7.75 -4.81 -2.24
CA LEU A 64 7.23 -6.06 -1.71
C LEU A 64 8.14 -6.46 -0.55
N LEU A 65 7.57 -6.62 0.65
CA LEU A 65 8.34 -6.89 1.87
C LEU A 65 8.73 -8.36 1.98
N ASP A 66 9.88 -8.62 2.58
CA ASP A 66 10.28 -9.93 3.04
C ASP A 66 9.38 -10.53 4.12
N GLU A 67 9.34 -11.86 4.21
CA GLU A 67 8.58 -12.55 5.26
C GLU A 67 9.03 -12.02 6.62
N ASP A 68 8.07 -11.78 7.51
CA ASP A 68 8.29 -11.28 8.88
C ASP A 68 9.00 -9.90 9.01
N MET A 69 9.22 -9.17 7.91
CA MET A 69 9.85 -7.85 7.97
C MET A 69 9.07 -6.82 8.78
N LEU A 70 7.76 -6.99 8.94
CA LEU A 70 6.92 -6.04 9.68
C LEU A 70 7.29 -5.96 11.17
N THR A 71 7.84 -7.03 11.73
CA THR A 71 8.33 -7.09 13.12
C THR A 71 9.82 -6.87 13.24
N ASP A 72 10.53 -6.78 12.12
CA ASP A 72 11.98 -6.60 12.09
C ASP A 72 12.36 -5.15 12.40
N VAL A 73 13.41 -4.97 13.21
CA VAL A 73 13.95 -3.66 13.59
C VAL A 73 14.38 -2.84 12.37
N ARG A 74 14.81 -3.49 11.29
CA ARG A 74 15.22 -2.86 10.03
C ARG A 74 14.07 -2.13 9.35
N PHE A 75 12.84 -2.61 9.51
CA PHE A 75 11.67 -1.91 8.97
C PHE A 75 11.38 -0.60 9.73
N ALA A 76 11.60 -0.56 11.04
CA ALA A 76 11.52 0.67 11.81
C ALA A 76 12.63 1.66 11.43
N GLU A 77 13.85 1.16 11.22
CA GLU A 77 14.97 1.96 10.72
C GLU A 77 14.68 2.56 9.34
N LEU A 78 14.14 1.76 8.41
CA LEU A 78 13.76 2.23 7.07
C LEU A 78 12.77 3.39 7.15
N LYS A 79 11.69 3.24 7.95
CA LYS A 79 10.68 4.29 8.11
C LYS A 79 11.29 5.58 8.64
N LYS A 80 12.22 5.50 9.60
CA LYS A 80 12.92 6.68 10.12
C LYS A 80 13.79 7.35 9.05
N LYS A 81 14.50 6.57 8.23
CA LYS A 81 15.29 7.12 7.11
C LYS A 81 14.39 7.78 6.07
N PHE A 82 13.27 7.15 5.73
CA PHE A 82 12.29 7.72 4.83
C PHE A 82 11.71 9.04 5.34
N ASP A 83 11.29 9.10 6.60
CA ASP A 83 10.79 10.32 7.23
C ASP A 83 11.85 11.44 7.23
N THR A 84 13.11 11.11 7.57
CA THR A 84 14.23 12.07 7.57
C THR A 84 14.52 12.64 6.17
N GLU A 85 14.32 11.83 5.12
CA GLU A 85 14.52 12.24 3.72
C GLU A 85 13.23 12.80 3.08
N GLY A 86 12.15 12.95 3.85
CA GLY A 86 10.89 13.54 3.40
C GLY A 86 10.01 12.62 2.55
N PHE A 87 10.24 11.31 2.60
CA PHE A 87 9.41 10.31 1.93
C PHE A 87 8.19 9.93 2.79
N GLU A 88 7.01 9.96 2.18
CA GLU A 88 5.79 9.45 2.79
C GLU A 88 5.66 7.94 2.56
N THR A 89 5.32 7.19 3.61
CA THR A 89 5.27 5.72 3.56
C THR A 89 3.89 5.20 3.94
N PHE A 90 3.32 4.34 3.10
CA PHE A 90 2.05 3.68 3.35
C PHE A 90 2.21 2.17 3.39
N LYS A 91 1.72 1.52 4.45
CA LYS A 91 1.59 0.07 4.51
C LYS A 91 0.24 -0.33 3.92
N THR A 92 0.25 -1.15 2.87
CA THR A 92 -0.98 -1.65 2.24
C THR A 92 -0.83 -3.09 1.77
N THR A 93 -1.94 -3.73 1.47
CA THR A 93 -2.01 -4.94 0.67
C THR A 93 -2.50 -4.60 -0.75
N LEU A 94 -2.18 -5.44 -1.73
CA LEU A 94 -2.64 -5.33 -3.11
C LEU A 94 -3.67 -6.42 -3.43
N GLY A 95 -4.48 -6.20 -4.47
CA GLY A 95 -5.58 -7.11 -4.83
C GLY A 95 -6.78 -6.98 -3.89
N GLY A 96 -6.99 -5.77 -3.35
CA GLY A 96 -8.17 -5.45 -2.56
C GLY A 96 -9.48 -5.58 -3.35
N LYS A 97 -10.59 -5.48 -2.62
CA LYS A 97 -11.91 -5.46 -3.25
C LYS A 97 -12.02 -4.20 -4.13
N GLY A 98 -12.73 -4.34 -5.25
CA GLY A 98 -12.96 -3.25 -6.21
C GLY A 98 -13.97 -2.23 -5.70
N VAL A 99 -14.75 -1.66 -6.61
CA VAL A 99 -15.79 -0.68 -6.26
C VAL A 99 -16.84 -1.35 -5.36
N GLY A 100 -17.10 -0.73 -4.21
CA GLY A 100 -18.12 -1.17 -3.27
C GLY A 100 -19.35 -0.27 -3.31
N LEU A 101 -20.53 -0.87 -3.16
CA LEU A 101 -21.77 -0.19 -2.83
C LEU A 101 -22.23 -0.65 -1.44
N LEU A 102 -22.38 0.32 -0.54
CA LEU A 102 -23.07 0.13 0.71
C LEU A 102 -24.52 0.58 0.52
N THR A 103 -25.45 -0.38 0.53
CA THR A 103 -26.88 -0.08 0.61
C THR A 103 -27.32 -0.30 2.05
N PRO A 104 -27.44 0.77 2.86
CA PRO A 104 -27.79 0.61 4.26
C PRO A 104 -29.25 0.16 4.36
N THR A 105 -29.46 -0.99 5.01
CA THR A 105 -30.80 -1.50 5.35
C THR A 105 -31.12 -1.33 6.83
N ASP A 106 -30.12 -0.97 7.64
CA ASP A 106 -30.24 -0.74 9.08
C ASP A 106 -30.47 0.75 9.36
N ALA A 107 -31.45 1.06 10.22
CA ALA A 107 -31.82 2.42 10.61
C ALA A 107 -30.65 3.18 11.28
N GLU A 108 -29.77 2.49 12.00
CA GLU A 108 -28.62 3.11 12.67
C GLU A 108 -27.57 3.55 11.63
N LEU A 109 -27.30 2.71 10.63
CA LEU A 109 -26.43 3.03 9.50
C LEU A 109 -26.98 4.16 8.62
N ILE A 110 -28.30 4.18 8.40
CA ILE A 110 -28.96 5.28 7.67
C ILE A 110 -28.77 6.60 8.43
N GLY A 111 -28.86 6.56 9.77
CA GLY A 111 -28.72 7.74 10.62
C GLY A 111 -27.34 8.41 10.54
N ILE A 112 -26.28 7.64 10.29
CA ILE A 112 -24.89 8.16 10.19
C ILE A 112 -24.44 8.43 8.74
N LEU A 113 -25.19 7.96 7.74
CA LEU A 113 -24.88 8.13 6.31
C LEU A 113 -25.51 9.41 5.73
N THR A 114 -25.61 10.46 6.55
CA THR A 114 -26.01 11.78 6.07
C THR A 114 -24.82 12.54 5.48
N THR A 115 -25.10 13.56 4.67
CA THR A 115 -24.04 14.39 4.09
C THR A 115 -23.35 15.23 5.18
N GLU A 116 -24.10 15.63 6.19
CA GLU A 116 -23.66 16.41 7.34
C GLU A 116 -22.68 15.61 8.21
N ASP A 117 -23.03 14.36 8.54
CA ASP A 117 -22.16 13.48 9.33
C ASP A 117 -20.89 13.12 8.57
N PHE A 118 -21.00 12.83 7.27
CA PHE A 118 -19.82 12.53 6.44
C PHE A 118 -18.83 13.71 6.40
N LYS A 119 -19.33 14.94 6.32
CA LYS A 119 -18.49 16.15 6.36
C LYS A 119 -17.89 16.41 7.74
N ALA A 120 -18.51 15.91 8.80
CA ALA A 120 -18.05 16.10 10.17
C ALA A 120 -16.85 15.19 10.54
N PHE A 121 -16.58 14.14 9.77
CA PHE A 121 -15.41 13.29 9.98
C PHE A 121 -14.11 14.08 9.78
N LYS A 122 -13.21 13.98 10.77
CA LYS A 122 -11.96 14.75 10.80
C LYS A 122 -10.90 14.21 9.87
N ASN A 123 -10.87 12.90 9.67
CA ASN A 123 -9.85 12.21 8.91
C ASN A 123 -10.36 10.88 8.36
N ARG A 124 -9.52 10.25 7.54
CA ARG A 124 -9.80 8.95 6.91
C ARG A 124 -10.08 7.85 7.93
N ASP A 125 -9.38 7.85 9.07
CA ASP A 125 -9.53 6.80 10.08
C ASP A 125 -10.93 6.82 10.69
N GLN A 126 -11.47 8.01 11.00
CA GLN A 126 -12.85 8.14 11.48
C GLN A 126 -13.89 7.65 10.47
N ILE A 127 -13.64 7.83 9.17
CA ILE A 127 -14.52 7.32 8.12
C ILE A 127 -14.48 5.78 8.11
N GLU A 128 -13.29 5.18 8.19
CA GLU A 128 -13.14 3.73 8.19
C GLU A 128 -13.75 3.10 9.45
N ASP A 129 -13.57 3.70 10.62
CA ASP A 129 -14.14 3.21 11.87
C ASP A 129 -15.68 3.28 11.87
N SER A 130 -16.26 4.31 11.23
CA SER A 130 -17.72 4.54 11.26
C SER A 130 -18.47 3.76 10.18
N ILE A 131 -18.02 3.83 8.92
CA ILE A 131 -18.73 3.27 7.76
C ILE A 131 -17.83 2.41 6.86
N GLY A 132 -16.59 2.16 7.28
CA GLY A 132 -15.59 1.46 6.50
C GLY A 132 -15.93 0.01 6.17
N CYS A 133 -15.25 -0.49 5.15
CA CYS A 133 -15.38 -1.86 4.66
C CYS A 133 -15.04 -2.94 5.70
N SER A 134 -14.27 -2.55 6.73
CA SER A 134 -13.85 -3.41 7.82
C SER A 134 -14.85 -3.43 8.98
N SER A 135 -15.68 -2.39 9.08
CA SER A 135 -16.59 -2.13 10.19
C SER A 135 -18.03 -2.50 9.88
N VAL A 136 -18.40 -2.57 8.58
CA VAL A 136 -19.76 -2.82 8.12
C VAL A 136 -19.82 -4.01 7.18
N ASP A 137 -20.60 -5.04 7.51
CA ASP A 137 -20.70 -6.26 6.69
C ASP A 137 -21.61 -6.12 5.45
N ALA A 138 -22.40 -5.04 5.39
CA ALA A 138 -23.37 -4.80 4.32
C ALA A 138 -22.76 -4.33 2.99
N TRP A 139 -21.45 -4.06 2.94
CA TRP A 139 -20.78 -3.68 1.70
C TRP A 139 -20.84 -4.81 0.65
N ARG A 140 -21.31 -4.47 -0.55
CA ARG A 140 -21.29 -5.33 -1.73
C ARG A 140 -20.25 -4.80 -2.71
N TYR A 141 -19.46 -5.69 -3.31
CA TYR A 141 -18.34 -5.32 -4.16
C TYR A 141 -18.51 -5.94 -5.54
N TRP A 142 -18.14 -5.19 -6.57
CA TRP A 142 -18.08 -5.64 -7.96
C TRP A 142 -16.63 -5.92 -8.38
#